data_AF-Q07GQ0-F1
#
_entry.id   AF-Q07GQ0-F1
#
_cell.length_a   1.000
_cell.length_b   1.000
_cell.length_c   1.000
_cell.angle_alpha   90.00
_cell.angle_beta   90.00
_cell.angle_gamma   90.00
#
_symmetry.space_group_name_H-M   'P 1'
#
loop_
_entity.id
_entity.type
_entity.pdbx_description
1 polymer ?
#
loop_
_entity_poly.entity_id
_entity_poly.type
_entity_poly.pdbx_seq_one_letter_code
_entity_poly.pdbx_strand_id
1 'polypeptide(L)'
;MSANLPSATGPDIETVRGLQADAVSKHGDVIQLEKASPSAQARDRVAETFELLLREFFAEKYIFDKTSFVLKRGEREMARGPHRTLSDGEKTAIAFCYFIACAHKKVATGSDYKELFLVFDDPVTSMSYDFVFAIAQTLKNLNISDQGEISINPGKIDGTTCWRPELLLLTHSSYFFNISLTNRVVDDNAAFALHTDGKSHNLARLNKYIAPFQEQLIDIYEVANGKDPDHRTANSIRSVLEAIGRFCRPDKSDSLTDFVKHLAGEEGMTLKSVLINSLCHGTYYDETPPPDDLVLACKETLVVVEHYAVGQLELVKKAAKA
;
A
#
# COMPACT_ATOMS: atom_id res chain seq x y z
N MET A 1 -28.13 18.51 -71.07
CA MET A 1 -27.93 17.86 -69.75
C MET A 1 -26.52 18.16 -69.30
N SER A 2 -26.41 19.06 -68.32
CA SER A 2 -25.16 19.48 -67.69
C SER A 2 -24.79 18.47 -66.62
N ALA A 3 -23.55 18.00 -66.60
CA ALA A 3 -22.97 17.28 -65.47
C ALA A 3 -21.56 17.84 -65.23
N ASN A 4 -21.49 18.90 -64.41
CA ASN A 4 -20.24 19.39 -63.84
C ASN A 4 -19.76 18.40 -62.77
N LEU A 5 -18.65 17.71 -63.03
CA LEU A 5 -17.87 17.06 -61.96
C LEU A 5 -17.03 18.14 -61.26
N PRO A 6 -17.03 18.21 -59.91
CA PRO A 6 -16.18 19.15 -59.21
C PRO A 6 -14.73 18.67 -59.27
N SER A 7 -13.84 19.49 -59.83
CA SER A 7 -12.41 19.30 -59.71
C SER A 7 -12.01 19.50 -58.25
N ALA A 8 -11.73 18.40 -57.56
CA ALA A 8 -11.06 18.44 -56.26
C ALA A 8 -9.64 18.98 -56.49
N THR A 9 -9.47 20.28 -56.35
CA THR A 9 -8.16 20.92 -56.28
C THR A 9 -7.50 20.45 -55.00
N GLY A 10 -6.54 19.53 -55.13
CA GLY A 10 -5.64 19.18 -54.03
C GLY A 10 -4.94 20.43 -53.48
N PRO A 11 -4.45 20.40 -52.23
CA PRO A 11 -3.80 21.55 -51.62
C PRO A 11 -2.67 22.07 -52.51
N ASP A 12 -2.63 23.39 -52.69
CA ASP A 12 -1.62 24.08 -53.49
C ASP A 12 -0.21 23.73 -52.97
N ILE A 13 0.73 23.50 -53.89
CA ILE A 13 2.11 23.05 -53.59
C ILE A 13 2.81 24.05 -52.66
N GLU A 14 2.50 25.35 -52.79
CA GLU A 14 3.01 26.37 -51.88
C GLU A 14 2.47 26.21 -50.45
N THR A 15 1.21 25.79 -50.31
CA THR A 15 0.61 25.50 -48.99
C THR A 15 1.28 24.31 -48.33
N VAL A 16 1.57 23.25 -49.09
CA VAL A 16 2.28 22.06 -48.57
C VAL A 16 3.71 22.41 -48.15
N ARG A 17 4.41 23.24 -48.92
CA ARG A 17 5.76 23.72 -48.57
C ARG A 17 5.75 24.60 -47.32
N GLY A 18 4.76 25.48 -47.17
CA GLY A 18 4.56 26.28 -45.97
C GLY A 18 4.36 25.41 -44.73
N LEU A 19 3.48 24.41 -44.83
CA LEU A 19 3.23 23.46 -43.73
C LEU A 19 4.47 22.61 -43.39
N GLN A 20 5.28 22.22 -44.37
CA GLN A 20 6.55 21.51 -44.13
C GLN A 20 7.57 22.41 -43.44
N ALA A 21 7.71 23.67 -43.85
CA ALA A 21 8.60 24.63 -43.20
C ALA A 21 8.18 24.90 -41.75
N ASP A 22 6.88 25.07 -41.51
CA ASP A 22 6.30 25.22 -40.17
C ASP A 22 6.52 23.98 -39.32
N ALA A 23 6.38 22.78 -39.89
CA ALA A 23 6.63 21.52 -39.19
C ALA A 23 8.10 21.40 -38.77
N VAL A 24 9.04 21.77 -39.65
CA VAL A 24 10.48 21.78 -39.33
C VAL A 24 10.82 22.81 -38.27
N SER A 25 10.23 24.02 -38.34
CA SER A 25 10.40 25.06 -37.33
C SER A 25 9.91 24.58 -35.97
N LYS A 26 8.68 24.07 -35.90
CA LYS A 26 8.09 23.56 -34.66
C LYS A 26 8.87 22.37 -34.10
N HIS A 27 9.41 21.50 -34.97
CA HIS A 27 10.27 20.40 -34.54
C HIS A 27 11.59 20.93 -33.95
N GLY A 28 12.16 21.99 -34.54
CA GLY A 28 13.31 22.70 -33.98
C GLY A 28 13.03 23.32 -32.61
N ASP A 29 11.86 23.95 -32.44
CA ASP A 29 11.43 24.55 -31.18
C ASP A 29 11.20 23.48 -30.09
N VAL A 30 10.61 22.33 -30.45
CA VAL A 30 10.46 21.16 -29.56
C VAL A 30 11.83 20.65 -29.09
N ILE A 31 12.78 20.49 -30.01
CA ILE A 31 14.15 20.07 -29.66
C ILE A 31 14.84 21.10 -28.75
N GLN A 32 14.58 22.40 -28.93
CA GLN A 32 15.11 23.43 -28.04
C GLN A 32 14.45 23.43 -26.66
N LEU A 33 13.14 23.18 -26.59
CA LEU A 33 12.40 23.03 -25.33
C LEU A 33 12.83 21.77 -24.57
N GLU A 34 13.08 20.65 -25.26
CA GLU A 34 13.65 19.43 -24.68
C GLU A 34 15.07 19.65 -24.13
N LYS A 35 15.84 20.56 -24.75
CA LYS A 35 17.17 20.98 -24.28
C LYS A 35 17.11 22.00 -23.14
N ALA A 36 15.99 22.69 -22.93
CA ALA A 36 15.80 23.54 -21.75
C ALA A 36 15.70 22.62 -20.53
N SER A 37 16.75 22.57 -19.72
CA SER A 37 16.87 21.57 -18.66
C SER A 37 15.65 21.60 -17.72
N PRO A 38 14.93 20.48 -17.55
CA PRO A 38 13.89 20.30 -16.54
C PRO A 38 14.30 20.76 -15.13
N SER A 39 15.61 20.72 -14.83
CA SER A 39 16.20 21.20 -13.58
C SER A 39 15.90 22.68 -13.27
N ALA A 40 15.79 23.56 -14.27
CA ALA A 40 15.58 24.99 -14.06
C ALA A 40 14.17 25.33 -13.55
N GLN A 41 13.19 24.46 -13.82
CA GLN A 41 11.80 24.58 -13.36
C GLN A 41 11.41 23.47 -12.38
N ALA A 42 12.37 22.70 -11.88
CA ALA A 42 12.10 21.54 -11.03
C ALA A 42 11.30 21.93 -9.77
N ARG A 43 11.56 23.11 -9.21
CA ARG A 43 10.81 23.62 -8.04
C ARG A 43 9.32 23.81 -8.36
N ASP A 44 9.00 24.37 -9.52
CA ASP A 44 7.62 24.66 -9.93
C ASP A 44 6.88 23.36 -10.26
N ARG A 45 7.53 22.44 -10.98
CA ARG A 45 6.96 21.10 -11.25
C ARG A 45 6.72 20.30 -9.98
N VAL A 46 7.66 20.33 -9.02
CA VAL A 46 7.45 19.73 -7.69
C VAL A 46 6.23 20.36 -7.03
N ALA A 47 6.09 21.68 -7.06
CA ALA A 47 4.97 22.38 -6.44
C ALA A 47 3.62 22.01 -7.08
N GLU A 48 3.57 21.88 -8.40
CA GLU A 48 2.38 21.48 -9.16
C GLU A 48 1.98 20.03 -8.89
N THR A 49 2.92 19.09 -9.01
CA THR A 49 2.66 17.67 -8.73
C THR A 49 2.27 17.46 -7.28
N PHE A 50 2.95 18.14 -6.34
CA PHE A 50 2.64 18.03 -4.92
C PHE A 50 1.23 18.55 -4.62
N GLU A 51 0.83 19.69 -5.18
CA GLU A 51 -0.53 20.20 -5.03
C GLU A 51 -1.58 19.23 -5.61
N LEU A 52 -1.33 18.67 -6.79
CA LEU A 52 -2.22 17.70 -7.43
C LEU A 52 -2.46 16.49 -6.53
N LEU A 53 -1.39 15.87 -6.03
CA LEU A 53 -1.49 14.68 -5.18
C LEU A 53 -2.10 15.02 -3.81
N LEU A 54 -1.76 16.17 -3.23
CA LEU A 54 -2.33 16.62 -1.96
C LEU A 54 -3.85 16.77 -2.05
N ARG A 55 -4.36 17.33 -3.15
CA ARG A 55 -5.80 17.46 -3.39
C ARG A 55 -6.49 16.10 -3.55
N GLU A 56 -5.85 15.12 -4.18
CA GLU A 56 -6.41 13.76 -4.27
C GLU A 56 -6.60 13.13 -2.88
N PHE A 57 -5.59 13.28 -2.00
CA PHE A 57 -5.62 12.65 -0.67
C PHE A 57 -6.49 13.40 0.34
N PHE A 58 -6.60 14.71 0.23
CA PHE A 58 -7.14 15.57 1.30
C PHE A 58 -8.22 16.53 0.83
N ALA A 59 -8.62 16.49 -0.44
CA ALA A 59 -9.50 17.47 -1.06
C ALA A 59 -9.02 18.91 -0.77
N GLU A 60 -9.85 19.72 -0.11
CA GLU A 60 -9.54 21.12 0.22
C GLU A 60 -8.99 21.32 1.65
N LYS A 61 -8.76 20.23 2.39
CA LYS A 61 -8.34 20.32 3.80
C LYS A 61 -6.97 20.97 3.96
N TYR A 62 -6.05 20.69 3.03
CA TYR A 62 -4.73 21.28 3.01
C TYR A 62 -4.50 22.04 1.70
N ILE A 63 -3.90 23.22 1.81
CA ILE A 63 -3.58 24.09 0.69
C ILE A 63 -2.06 24.26 0.65
N PHE A 64 -1.46 24.02 -0.51
CA PHE A 64 -0.03 24.23 -0.71
C PHE A 64 0.23 25.58 -1.36
N ASP A 65 0.92 26.46 -0.63
CA ASP A 65 1.36 27.76 -1.15
C ASP A 65 2.66 27.57 -1.94
N LYS A 66 2.57 27.61 -3.28
CA LYS A 66 3.71 27.39 -4.18
C LYS A 66 4.80 28.45 -4.03
N THR A 67 4.43 29.68 -3.70
CA THR A 67 5.36 30.82 -3.61
C THR A 67 6.24 30.69 -2.37
N SER A 68 5.61 30.52 -1.21
CA SER A 68 6.32 30.35 0.07
C SER A 68 6.81 28.92 0.29
N PHE A 69 6.31 27.96 -0.50
CA PHE A 69 6.59 26.52 -0.39
C PHE A 69 6.14 25.95 0.97
N VAL A 70 5.00 26.44 1.47
CA VAL A 70 4.44 26.12 2.80
C VAL A 70 3.10 25.41 2.67
N LEU A 71 2.91 24.35 3.47
CA LEU A 71 1.63 23.67 3.62
C LEU A 71 0.76 24.38 4.67
N LYS A 72 -0.48 24.70 4.31
CA LYS A 72 -1.49 25.35 5.16
C LYS A 72 -2.68 24.42 5.37
N ARG A 73 -3.42 24.61 6.46
CA ARG A 73 -4.68 23.89 6.73
C ARG A 73 -5.85 24.85 6.47
N GLY A 74 -6.54 24.66 5.35
CA GLY A 74 -7.38 25.71 4.76
C GLY A 74 -6.56 26.99 4.55
N GLU A 75 -7.12 28.13 4.93
CA GLU A 75 -6.44 29.44 4.82
C GLU A 75 -5.47 29.76 5.97
N ARG A 76 -5.34 28.87 6.96
CA ARG A 76 -4.54 29.15 8.17
C ARG A 76 -3.17 28.48 8.13
N GLU A 77 -2.17 29.25 8.51
CA GLU A 77 -0.85 28.75 8.91
C GLU A 77 -0.98 27.74 10.07
N MET A 78 -0.18 26.68 10.05
CA MET A 78 -0.13 25.70 11.13
C MET A 78 0.68 26.25 12.32
N ALA A 79 0.12 27.23 13.04
CA ALA A 79 0.81 28.00 14.09
C ALA A 79 1.41 27.15 15.24
N ARG A 80 0.86 25.96 15.51
CA ARG A 80 1.39 25.02 16.53
C ARG A 80 2.45 24.06 15.99
N GLY A 81 2.85 24.23 14.72
CA GLY A 81 3.73 23.33 13.99
C GLY A 81 3.00 22.07 13.46
N PRO A 82 3.56 21.43 12.41
CA PRO A 82 2.97 20.25 11.79
C PRO A 82 2.87 19.06 12.76
N HIS A 83 3.83 18.89 13.68
CA HIS A 83 3.87 17.75 14.60
C HIS A 83 2.65 17.67 15.53
N ARG A 84 2.07 18.81 15.91
CA ARG A 84 0.92 18.90 16.82
C ARG A 84 -0.42 19.09 16.09
N THR A 85 -0.37 19.24 14.76
CA THR A 85 -1.54 19.57 13.93
C THR A 85 -1.94 18.41 13.03
N LEU A 86 -0.96 17.61 12.59
CA LEU A 86 -1.14 16.46 11.71
C LEU A 86 -1.11 15.16 12.53
N SER A 87 -2.01 14.24 12.21
CA SER A 87 -1.90 12.85 12.68
C SER A 87 -0.69 12.18 12.02
N ASP A 88 -0.21 11.07 12.59
CA ASP A 88 0.93 10.36 12.00
C ASP A 88 0.60 9.78 10.62
N GLY A 89 -0.63 9.31 10.40
CA GLY A 89 -1.09 8.91 9.07
C GLY A 89 -1.12 10.07 8.06
N GLU A 90 -1.53 11.27 8.47
CA GLU A 90 -1.50 12.46 7.61
C GLU A 90 -0.08 12.86 7.24
N LYS A 91 0.86 12.79 8.19
CA LYS A 91 2.28 13.06 7.92
C LYS A 91 2.84 12.09 6.88
N THR A 92 2.55 10.79 7.02
CA THR A 92 2.99 9.77 6.05
C THR A 92 2.39 10.02 4.67
N ALA A 93 1.09 10.28 4.56
CA ALA A 93 0.43 10.54 3.29
C ALA A 93 0.95 11.83 2.61
N ILE A 94 1.21 12.89 3.36
CA ILE A 94 1.83 14.12 2.86
C ILE A 94 3.27 13.85 2.38
N ALA A 95 4.06 13.10 3.16
CA ALA A 95 5.42 12.73 2.79
C ALA A 95 5.46 11.88 1.52
N PHE A 96 4.51 10.93 1.37
CA PHE A 96 4.33 10.13 0.17
C PHE A 96 4.07 11.01 -1.07
N CYS A 97 3.14 11.96 -0.98
CA CYS A 97 2.86 12.90 -2.07
C CYS A 97 4.10 13.73 -2.43
N TYR A 98 4.82 14.22 -1.42
CA TYR A 98 6.02 15.03 -1.63
C TYR A 98 7.18 14.24 -2.23
N PHE A 99 7.33 12.97 -1.85
CA PHE A 99 8.33 12.06 -2.40
C PHE A 99 8.14 11.87 -3.90
N ILE A 100 6.92 11.57 -4.35
CA ILE A 100 6.61 11.44 -5.79
C ILE A 100 6.91 12.75 -6.52
N ALA A 101 6.49 13.89 -5.96
CA ALA A 101 6.77 15.19 -6.57
C ALA A 101 8.27 15.49 -6.68
N CYS A 102 9.09 14.99 -5.74
CA CYS A 102 10.55 15.14 -5.79
C CYS A 102 11.22 14.36 -6.93
N ALA A 103 10.51 13.48 -7.65
CA ALA A 103 11.04 12.82 -8.85
C ALA A 103 11.56 13.85 -9.88
N HIS A 104 10.91 15.00 -10.03
CA HIS A 104 11.37 16.07 -10.94
C HIS A 104 12.76 16.61 -10.61
N LYS A 105 13.22 16.47 -9.35
CA LYS A 105 14.57 16.90 -8.93
C LYS A 105 15.65 15.89 -9.30
N LYS A 106 15.27 14.67 -9.69
CA LYS A 106 16.19 13.57 -10.05
C LYS A 106 16.37 13.41 -11.55
N VAL A 107 15.69 14.24 -12.34
CA VAL A 107 15.68 14.21 -13.80
C VAL A 107 16.50 15.37 -14.34
N ALA A 108 17.47 15.09 -15.20
CA ALA A 108 18.29 16.09 -15.90
C ALA A 108 17.74 16.41 -17.29
N THR A 109 17.15 15.43 -17.99
CA THR A 109 16.54 15.55 -19.32
C THR A 109 15.17 14.87 -19.40
N GLY A 110 14.32 15.25 -20.35
CA GLY A 110 12.97 14.67 -20.47
C GLY A 110 12.96 13.14 -20.62
N SER A 111 13.95 12.55 -21.30
CA SER A 111 14.08 11.10 -21.44
C SER A 111 14.30 10.39 -20.10
N ASP A 112 14.92 11.03 -19.11
CA ASP A 112 15.22 10.41 -17.81
C ASP A 112 13.94 10.04 -17.05
N TYR A 113 12.80 10.67 -17.36
CA TYR A 113 11.52 10.30 -16.76
C TYR A 113 11.18 8.83 -17.06
N LYS A 114 11.58 8.30 -18.22
CA LYS A 114 11.33 6.89 -18.60
C LYS A 114 12.14 5.89 -17.79
N GLU A 115 13.26 6.35 -17.26
CA GLU A 115 14.20 5.53 -16.51
C GLU A 115 13.95 5.63 -14.99
N LEU A 116 12.90 6.34 -14.55
CA LEU A 116 12.56 6.45 -13.14
C LEU A 116 12.18 5.09 -12.56
N PHE A 117 12.92 4.72 -11.53
CA PHE A 117 12.66 3.56 -10.68
C PHE A 117 12.34 4.05 -9.26
N LEU A 118 11.11 3.85 -8.80
CA LEU A 118 10.67 4.32 -7.49
C LEU A 118 10.71 3.18 -6.47
N VAL A 119 11.42 3.42 -5.36
CA VAL A 119 11.48 2.49 -4.23
C VAL A 119 10.69 3.08 -3.07
N PHE A 120 9.69 2.34 -2.60
CA PHE A 120 8.92 2.68 -1.41
C PHE A 120 9.21 1.66 -0.31
N ASP A 121 9.85 2.11 0.75
CA ASP A 121 10.06 1.33 1.97
C ASP A 121 8.93 1.63 2.96
N ASP A 122 7.98 0.70 3.04
CA ASP A 122 6.79 0.74 3.87
C ASP A 122 6.00 2.05 3.76
N PRO A 123 5.34 2.31 2.62
CA PRO A 123 4.63 3.56 2.37
C PRO A 123 3.41 3.76 3.27
N VAL A 124 3.01 2.73 4.03
CA VAL A 124 1.90 2.76 4.98
C VAL A 124 2.42 2.64 6.40
N THR A 125 1.74 3.28 7.34
CA THR A 125 2.02 3.16 8.79
C THR A 125 0.73 2.80 9.51
N SER A 126 0.65 2.97 10.85
CA SER A 126 -0.61 2.94 11.60
C SER A 126 -1.54 4.09 11.16
N MET A 127 -2.17 3.93 10.00
CA MET A 127 -3.05 4.90 9.34
C MET A 127 -4.42 4.29 9.07
N SER A 128 -5.41 5.16 8.82
CA SER A 128 -6.75 4.70 8.45
C SER A 128 -6.75 4.01 7.09
N TYR A 129 -7.76 3.16 6.87
CA TYR A 129 -7.93 2.44 5.61
C TYR A 129 -8.04 3.38 4.40
N ASP A 130 -8.64 4.56 4.57
CA ASP A 130 -8.78 5.55 3.49
C ASP A 130 -7.40 5.96 2.93
N PHE A 131 -6.41 6.19 3.79
CA PHE A 131 -5.05 6.52 3.33
C PHE A 131 -4.37 5.33 2.65
N VAL A 132 -4.55 4.12 3.18
CA VAL A 132 -3.99 2.91 2.56
C VAL A 132 -4.53 2.72 1.14
N PHE A 133 -5.85 2.90 0.95
CA PHE A 133 -6.47 2.81 -0.37
C PHE A 133 -6.02 3.94 -1.29
N ALA A 134 -5.92 5.17 -0.81
CA ALA A 134 -5.44 6.31 -1.62
C ALA A 134 -3.98 6.09 -2.10
N ILE A 135 -3.10 5.58 -1.24
CA ILE A 135 -1.72 5.21 -1.61
C ILE A 135 -1.73 4.12 -2.68
N ALA A 136 -2.48 3.03 -2.46
CA ALA A 136 -2.56 1.93 -3.42
C ALA A 136 -3.11 2.39 -4.79
N GLN A 137 -4.16 3.22 -4.79
CA GLN A 137 -4.75 3.79 -6.00
C GLN A 137 -3.76 4.69 -6.74
N THR A 138 -3.04 5.54 -6.00
CA THR A 138 -2.00 6.41 -6.57
C THR A 138 -0.90 5.58 -7.20
N LEU A 139 -0.33 4.60 -6.48
CA LEU A 139 0.72 3.72 -7.02
C LEU A 139 0.27 2.93 -8.25
N LYS A 140 -1.00 2.50 -8.28
CA LYS A 140 -1.57 1.76 -9.41
C LYS A 140 -1.68 2.62 -10.66
N ASN A 141 -2.15 3.85 -10.51
CA ASN A 141 -2.50 4.71 -11.65
C ASN A 141 -1.44 5.79 -11.95
N LEU A 142 -0.35 5.84 -11.18
CA LEU A 142 0.75 6.77 -11.38
C LEU A 142 1.29 6.62 -12.79
N ASN A 143 1.26 7.72 -13.54
CA ASN A 143 1.79 7.79 -14.89
C ASN A 143 2.60 9.07 -15.10
N ILE A 144 3.63 8.95 -15.92
CA ILE A 144 4.61 9.99 -16.20
C ILE A 144 4.79 10.10 -17.72
N SER A 145 4.82 11.31 -18.25
CA SER A 145 5.11 11.59 -19.67
C SER A 145 6.57 11.96 -19.93
N ASP A 146 7.00 11.95 -21.21
CA ASP A 146 8.35 12.38 -21.66
C ASP A 146 8.65 13.83 -21.24
N GLN A 147 7.61 14.63 -21.06
CA GLN A 147 7.71 16.03 -20.66
C GLN A 147 7.72 16.20 -19.13
N GLY A 148 7.55 15.11 -18.39
CA GLY A 148 7.48 15.09 -16.94
C GLY A 148 6.12 15.48 -16.38
N GLU A 149 5.04 15.32 -17.15
CA GLU A 149 3.70 15.46 -16.59
C GLU A 149 3.38 14.23 -15.75
N ILE A 150 3.05 14.42 -14.47
CA ILE A 150 2.62 13.35 -13.57
C ILE A 150 1.09 13.36 -13.49
N SER A 151 0.47 12.20 -13.69
CA SER A 151 -0.97 12.01 -13.49
C SER A 151 -1.26 10.71 -12.75
N ILE A 152 -2.48 10.64 -12.21
CA ILE A 152 -3.07 9.47 -11.55
C ILE A 152 -4.35 9.02 -12.27
N ASN A 153 -4.63 9.60 -13.45
CA ASN A 153 -5.77 9.21 -14.26
C ASN A 153 -5.43 7.94 -15.06
N PRO A 154 -6.12 6.81 -14.82
CA PRO A 154 -5.84 5.55 -15.51
C PRO A 154 -6.08 5.63 -17.03
N GLY A 155 -6.94 6.54 -17.50
CA GLY A 155 -7.18 6.76 -18.94
C GLY A 155 -6.00 7.39 -19.69
N LYS A 156 -4.99 7.90 -18.97
CA LYS A 156 -3.75 8.42 -19.56
C LYS A 156 -2.67 7.37 -19.72
N ILE A 157 -2.87 6.14 -19.25
CA ILE A 157 -1.90 5.05 -19.40
C ILE A 157 -2.04 4.47 -20.82
N ASP A 158 -1.52 5.18 -21.81
CA ASP A 158 -1.54 4.74 -23.21
C ASP A 158 -0.26 3.98 -23.62
N GLY A 159 0.78 4.02 -22.78
CA GLY A 159 2.08 3.39 -23.06
C GLY A 159 2.84 4.02 -24.23
N THR A 160 2.34 5.14 -24.77
CA THR A 160 2.96 5.85 -25.90
C THR A 160 3.41 7.25 -25.50
N THR A 161 2.54 8.01 -24.83
CA THR A 161 2.83 9.37 -24.35
C THR A 161 3.06 9.41 -22.83
N CYS A 162 2.40 8.51 -22.09
CA CYS A 162 2.58 8.35 -20.66
C CYS A 162 2.70 6.86 -20.31
N TRP A 163 3.59 6.54 -19.38
CA TRP A 163 3.79 5.17 -18.88
C TRP A 163 3.79 5.17 -17.36
N ARG A 164 3.61 3.97 -16.82
CA ARG A 164 3.75 3.71 -15.40
C ARG A 164 5.24 3.53 -15.07
N PRO A 165 5.80 4.26 -14.10
CA PRO A 165 7.20 4.07 -13.70
C PRO A 165 7.41 2.67 -13.09
N GLU A 166 8.65 2.17 -13.16
CA GLU A 166 9.06 0.95 -12.47
C GLU A 166 9.00 1.16 -10.95
N LEU A 167 8.49 0.16 -10.21
CA LEU A 167 8.24 0.26 -8.77
C LEU A 167 8.84 -0.93 -8.01
N LEU A 168 9.48 -0.66 -6.88
CA LEU A 168 9.76 -1.64 -5.83
C LEU A 168 9.04 -1.22 -4.56
N LEU A 169 8.12 -2.06 -4.10
CA LEU A 169 7.37 -1.84 -2.85
C LEU A 169 7.85 -2.84 -1.79
N LEU A 170 8.32 -2.31 -0.66
CA LEU A 170 8.62 -3.09 0.53
C LEU A 170 7.55 -2.78 1.58
N THR A 171 7.08 -3.78 2.30
CA THR A 171 6.15 -3.56 3.41
C THR A 171 6.19 -4.73 4.38
N HIS A 172 5.96 -4.43 5.65
CA HIS A 172 5.71 -5.44 6.68
C HIS A 172 4.20 -5.64 6.95
N SER A 173 3.35 -4.82 6.32
CA SER A 173 1.90 -4.87 6.48
C SER A 173 1.28 -5.89 5.53
N SER A 174 0.83 -7.02 6.08
CA SER A 174 0.07 -8.02 5.31
C SER A 174 -1.21 -7.42 4.70
N TYR A 175 -1.81 -6.42 5.35
CA TYR A 175 -2.96 -5.70 4.83
C TYR A 175 -2.63 -4.91 3.55
N PHE A 176 -1.57 -4.09 3.56
CA PHE A 176 -1.18 -3.33 2.38
C PHE A 176 -0.62 -4.22 1.26
N PHE A 177 0.11 -5.28 1.62
CA PHE A 177 0.50 -6.34 0.69
C PHE A 177 -0.73 -6.92 -0.03
N ASN A 178 -1.75 -7.32 0.73
CA ASN A 178 -2.97 -7.88 0.19
C ASN A 178 -3.73 -6.90 -0.73
N ILE A 179 -3.84 -5.63 -0.34
CA ILE A 179 -4.43 -4.60 -1.19
C ILE A 179 -3.64 -4.48 -2.49
N SER A 180 -2.31 -4.45 -2.40
CA SER A 180 -1.43 -4.30 -3.55
C SER A 180 -1.54 -5.47 -4.52
N LEU A 181 -1.61 -6.70 -4.01
CA LEU A 181 -1.77 -7.91 -4.80
C LEU A 181 -3.17 -8.00 -5.43
N THR A 182 -4.23 -7.88 -4.63
CA THR A 182 -5.62 -8.07 -5.09
C THR A 182 -6.07 -6.99 -6.07
N ASN A 183 -5.56 -5.77 -5.94
CA ASN A 183 -5.88 -4.66 -6.84
C ASN A 183 -4.91 -4.53 -8.02
N ARG A 184 -3.95 -5.46 -8.18
CA ARG A 184 -2.90 -5.39 -9.23
C ARG A 184 -2.14 -4.06 -9.22
N VAL A 185 -1.80 -3.59 -8.02
CA VAL A 185 -0.81 -2.51 -7.86
C VAL A 185 0.55 -3.07 -8.26
N VAL A 186 0.87 -4.30 -7.87
CA VAL A 186 2.03 -5.03 -8.38
C VAL A 186 1.55 -6.18 -9.26
N ASP A 187 2.39 -6.61 -10.20
CA ASP A 187 2.13 -7.82 -10.99
C ASP A 187 2.07 -9.04 -10.06
N ASP A 188 1.18 -10.00 -10.35
CA ASP A 188 0.99 -11.18 -9.51
C ASP A 188 2.20 -12.12 -9.52
N ASN A 189 3.07 -12.01 -10.52
CA ASN A 189 4.35 -12.73 -10.59
C ASN A 189 5.51 -11.99 -9.92
N ALA A 190 5.29 -10.73 -9.49
CA ALA A 190 6.29 -9.86 -8.90
C ALA A 190 6.14 -9.68 -7.38
N ALA A 191 5.37 -10.55 -6.71
CA ALA A 191 5.17 -10.54 -5.27
C ALA A 191 6.02 -11.61 -4.56
N PHE A 192 6.75 -11.20 -3.54
CA PHE A 192 7.71 -12.04 -2.81
C PHE A 192 7.61 -11.80 -1.30
N ALA A 193 7.91 -12.84 -0.53
CA ALA A 193 8.10 -12.77 0.91
C ALA A 193 9.57 -13.03 1.25
N LEU A 194 10.12 -12.19 2.13
CA LEU A 194 11.47 -12.34 2.66
C LEU A 194 11.40 -13.10 3.98
N HIS A 195 12.03 -14.26 4.04
CA HIS A 195 12.14 -15.10 5.23
C HIS A 195 13.58 -15.17 5.71
N THR A 196 13.80 -15.33 7.02
CA THR A 196 15.12 -15.60 7.60
C THR A 196 15.07 -16.89 8.40
N ASP A 197 16.08 -17.74 8.23
CA ASP A 197 16.30 -18.93 9.06
C ASP A 197 17.32 -18.66 10.20
N GLY A 198 17.65 -17.38 10.43
CA GLY A 198 18.68 -16.93 11.36
C GLY A 198 20.11 -16.97 10.82
N LYS A 199 20.35 -17.63 9.68
CA LYS A 199 21.68 -17.71 9.01
C LYS A 199 21.69 -17.07 7.63
N SER A 200 20.57 -17.10 6.93
CA SER A 200 20.40 -16.64 5.56
C SER A 200 19.04 -15.98 5.36
N HIS A 201 18.99 -15.01 4.46
CA HIS A 201 17.75 -14.40 4.00
C HIS A 201 17.33 -15.06 2.68
N ASN A 202 16.11 -15.59 2.65
CA ASN A 202 15.55 -16.29 1.50
C ASN A 202 14.33 -15.54 0.97
N LEU A 203 14.25 -15.39 -0.35
CA LEU A 203 13.07 -14.83 -1.03
C LEU A 203 12.23 -15.96 -1.60
N ALA A 204 10.98 -16.03 -1.16
CA ALA A 204 9.99 -16.95 -1.70
C ALA A 204 8.93 -16.17 -2.47
N ARG A 205 8.46 -16.70 -3.61
CA ARG A 205 7.34 -16.09 -4.33
C ARG A 205 6.08 -16.21 -3.49
N LEU A 206 5.35 -15.11 -3.33
CA LEU A 206 4.09 -15.06 -2.60
C LEU A 206 3.02 -14.42 -3.49
N ASN A 207 2.33 -15.25 -4.27
CA ASN A 207 1.25 -14.82 -5.17
C ASN A 207 -0.15 -15.08 -4.59
N LYS A 208 -0.24 -15.28 -3.27
CA LYS A 208 -1.49 -15.58 -2.58
C LYS A 208 -1.81 -14.50 -1.57
N TYR A 209 -3.11 -14.26 -1.42
CA TYR A 209 -3.64 -13.44 -0.33
C TYR A 209 -3.20 -14.04 1.01
N ILE A 210 -2.61 -13.20 1.85
CA ILE A 210 -2.22 -13.55 3.20
C ILE A 210 -3.48 -13.43 4.08
N ALA A 211 -4.09 -14.56 4.44
CA ALA A 211 -5.24 -14.55 5.35
C ALA A 211 -4.75 -14.35 6.79
N PRO A 212 -5.08 -13.21 7.48
CA PRO A 212 -4.55 -12.94 8.82
C PRO A 212 -4.90 -14.03 9.83
N PHE A 213 -6.13 -14.56 9.75
CA PHE A 213 -6.56 -15.70 10.57
C PHE A 213 -5.66 -16.93 10.37
N GLN A 214 -5.29 -17.23 9.12
CA GLN A 214 -4.46 -18.39 8.81
C GLN A 214 -3.03 -18.20 9.31
N GLU A 215 -2.44 -17.00 9.17
CA GLU A 215 -1.11 -16.70 9.74
C GLU A 215 -1.09 -16.86 11.25
N GLN A 216 -2.10 -16.31 11.94
CA GLN A 216 -2.23 -16.40 13.39
C GLN A 216 -2.44 -17.86 13.83
N LEU A 217 -3.22 -18.64 13.07
CA LEU A 217 -3.43 -20.05 13.35
C LEU A 217 -2.15 -20.88 13.11
N ILE A 218 -1.36 -20.57 12.07
CA ILE A 218 -0.04 -21.19 11.84
C ILE A 218 0.88 -20.89 13.03
N ASP A 219 0.94 -19.64 13.48
CA ASP A 219 1.77 -19.25 14.62
C ASP A 219 1.38 -20.01 15.90
N ILE A 220 0.08 -20.09 16.22
CA ILE A 220 -0.44 -20.88 17.34
C ILE A 220 -0.06 -22.37 17.19
N TYR A 221 -0.18 -22.90 15.98
CA TYR A 221 0.15 -24.31 15.71
C TYR A 221 1.63 -24.59 15.90
N GLU A 222 2.52 -23.74 15.38
CA GLU A 222 3.97 -23.90 15.55
C GLU A 222 4.38 -23.81 17.03
N VAL A 223 3.83 -22.84 17.78
CA VAL A 223 4.12 -22.69 19.22
C VAL A 223 3.62 -23.89 20.02
N ALA A 224 2.43 -24.39 19.72
CA ALA A 224 1.91 -25.61 20.36
C ALA A 224 2.79 -26.85 20.08
N ASN A 225 3.57 -26.84 19.00
CA ASN A 225 4.43 -27.94 18.53
C ASN A 225 5.95 -27.66 18.72
N GLY A 226 6.32 -26.67 19.55
CA GLY A 226 7.71 -26.51 20.01
C GLY A 226 8.48 -25.30 19.46
N LYS A 227 7.82 -24.39 18.74
CA LYS A 227 8.38 -23.04 18.50
C LYS A 227 8.28 -22.21 19.79
N ASP A 228 9.32 -21.45 20.09
CA ASP A 228 9.29 -20.53 21.24
C ASP A 228 8.23 -19.44 21.03
N PRO A 229 7.34 -19.17 22.01
CA PRO A 229 6.38 -18.10 21.92
C PRO A 229 7.07 -16.73 21.88
N ASP A 230 6.49 -15.78 21.14
CA ASP A 230 6.98 -14.42 21.02
C ASP A 230 5.92 -13.39 21.48
N HIS A 231 6.25 -12.11 21.38
CA HIS A 231 5.38 -11.00 21.78
C HIS A 231 4.04 -10.94 21.01
N ARG A 232 3.91 -11.66 19.88
CA ARG A 232 2.68 -11.71 19.06
C ARG A 232 1.79 -12.89 19.43
N THR A 233 2.34 -13.95 20.02
CA THR A 233 1.61 -15.21 20.29
C THR A 233 0.28 -15.01 21.01
N ALA A 234 0.23 -14.17 22.06
CA ALA A 234 -1.01 -13.89 22.77
C ALA A 234 -2.05 -13.16 21.90
N ASN A 235 -1.60 -12.26 21.03
CA ASN A 235 -2.47 -11.59 20.07
C ASN A 235 -2.98 -12.55 18.98
N SER A 236 -2.14 -13.48 18.52
CA SER A 236 -2.54 -14.58 17.61
C SER A 236 -3.66 -15.41 18.24
N ILE A 237 -3.47 -15.89 19.48
CA ILE A 237 -4.47 -16.66 20.23
C ILE A 237 -5.80 -15.90 20.32
N ARG A 238 -5.75 -14.65 20.78
CA ARG A 238 -6.95 -13.83 20.92
C ARG A 238 -7.69 -13.68 19.60
N SER A 239 -6.97 -13.31 18.55
CA SER A 239 -7.55 -13.02 17.24
C SER A 239 -8.24 -14.26 16.64
N VAL A 240 -7.64 -15.44 16.79
CA VAL A 240 -8.23 -16.71 16.35
C VAL A 240 -9.48 -17.06 17.16
N LEU A 241 -9.44 -16.93 18.49
CA LEU A 241 -10.61 -17.19 19.35
C LEU A 241 -11.77 -16.23 19.03
N GLU A 242 -11.48 -14.95 18.85
CA GLU A 242 -12.50 -13.97 18.48
C GLU A 242 -13.08 -14.24 17.08
N ALA A 243 -12.26 -14.63 16.11
CA ALA A 243 -12.72 -14.98 14.76
C ALA A 243 -13.63 -16.21 14.79
N ILE A 244 -13.25 -17.27 15.53
CA ILE A 244 -14.09 -18.46 15.70
C ILE A 244 -15.40 -18.09 16.39
N GLY A 245 -15.35 -17.33 17.49
CA GLY A 245 -16.55 -16.89 18.20
C GLY A 245 -17.50 -16.14 17.27
N ARG A 246 -17.01 -15.11 16.56
CA ARG A 246 -17.83 -14.29 15.66
C ARG A 246 -18.44 -15.09 14.51
N PHE A 247 -17.70 -16.07 13.97
CA PHE A 247 -18.17 -16.84 12.82
C PHE A 247 -19.09 -18.00 13.22
N CYS A 248 -18.74 -18.74 14.27
CA CYS A 248 -19.41 -19.99 14.65
C CYS A 248 -20.51 -19.78 15.69
N ARG A 249 -20.35 -18.82 16.60
CA ARG A 249 -21.29 -18.50 17.68
C ARG A 249 -21.49 -16.99 17.82
N PRO A 250 -22.02 -16.31 16.78
CA PRO A 250 -22.30 -14.88 16.83
C PRO A 250 -23.23 -14.50 17.99
N ASP A 251 -24.06 -15.43 18.47
CA ASP A 251 -24.94 -15.29 19.63
C ASP A 251 -24.19 -15.23 20.98
N LYS A 252 -22.90 -15.56 21.01
CA LYS A 252 -22.04 -15.64 22.21
C LYS A 252 -20.72 -14.88 22.04
N SER A 253 -20.61 -14.00 21.04
CA SER A 253 -19.32 -13.40 20.65
C SER A 253 -19.28 -11.88 20.69
N ASP A 254 -20.19 -11.23 21.44
CA ASP A 254 -20.15 -9.77 21.65
C ASP A 254 -18.81 -9.34 22.26
N SER A 255 -18.22 -10.19 23.11
CA SER A 255 -16.86 -10.06 23.61
C SER A 255 -16.17 -11.43 23.68
N LEU A 256 -14.83 -11.43 23.71
CA LEU A 256 -14.06 -12.65 23.97
C LEU A 256 -14.45 -13.29 25.30
N THR A 257 -14.75 -12.47 26.32
CA THR A 257 -15.14 -12.94 27.65
C THR A 257 -16.42 -13.76 27.60
N ASP A 258 -17.41 -13.34 26.81
CA ASP A 258 -18.68 -14.06 26.68
C ASP A 258 -18.49 -15.38 25.93
N PHE A 259 -17.62 -15.38 24.91
CA PHE A 259 -17.28 -16.61 24.20
C PHE A 259 -16.53 -17.60 25.09
N VAL A 260 -15.57 -17.13 25.89
CA VAL A 260 -14.85 -17.98 26.87
C VAL A 260 -15.81 -18.56 27.92
N LYS A 261 -16.80 -17.79 28.40
CA LYS A 261 -17.82 -18.30 29.33
C LYS A 261 -18.67 -19.40 28.68
N HIS A 262 -19.05 -19.22 27.41
CA HIS A 262 -19.75 -20.25 26.64
C HIS A 262 -18.92 -21.55 26.56
N LEU A 263 -17.65 -21.43 26.14
CA LEU A 263 -16.72 -22.55 26.03
C LEU A 263 -16.57 -23.31 27.36
N ALA A 264 -16.42 -22.59 28.48
CA ALA A 264 -16.26 -23.22 29.79
C ALA A 264 -17.56 -23.83 30.32
N GLY A 265 -18.70 -23.15 30.15
CA GLY A 265 -19.98 -23.52 30.75
C GLY A 265 -20.77 -24.57 29.98
N GLU A 266 -20.73 -24.53 28.65
CA GLU A 266 -21.53 -25.42 27.79
C GLU A 266 -20.68 -26.50 27.11
N GLU A 267 -19.43 -26.18 26.77
CA GLU A 267 -18.56 -27.09 25.99
C GLU A 267 -17.45 -27.77 26.83
N GLY A 268 -17.32 -27.40 28.11
CA GLY A 268 -16.29 -27.94 29.01
C GLY A 268 -14.85 -27.56 28.64
N MET A 269 -14.64 -26.58 27.76
CA MET A 269 -13.33 -26.11 27.32
C MET A 269 -12.88 -24.92 28.17
N THR A 270 -11.79 -25.08 28.92
CA THR A 270 -11.21 -24.01 29.74
C THR A 270 -10.05 -23.35 29.01
N LEU A 271 -9.99 -22.02 29.07
CA LEU A 271 -8.94 -21.21 28.46
C LEU A 271 -8.30 -20.29 29.51
N LYS A 272 -6.99 -20.05 29.40
CA LYS A 272 -6.28 -19.01 30.17
C LYS A 272 -6.61 -17.58 29.69
N SER A 273 -7.88 -17.19 29.73
CA SER A 273 -8.38 -15.94 29.16
C SER A 273 -7.78 -14.67 29.74
N VAL A 274 -7.47 -14.65 31.04
CA VAL A 274 -6.82 -13.50 31.69
C VAL A 274 -5.42 -13.28 31.13
N LEU A 275 -4.62 -14.35 30.99
CA LEU A 275 -3.28 -14.32 30.40
C LEU A 275 -3.33 -13.80 28.95
N ILE A 276 -4.23 -14.38 28.14
CA ILE A 276 -4.44 -14.01 26.73
C ILE A 276 -4.78 -12.52 26.61
N ASN A 277 -5.72 -12.04 27.41
CA ASN A 277 -6.17 -10.65 27.38
C ASN A 277 -5.06 -9.68 27.79
N SER A 278 -4.32 -9.98 28.86
CA SER A 278 -3.23 -9.14 29.36
C SER A 278 -2.10 -8.98 28.34
N LEU A 279 -1.66 -10.09 27.75
CA LEU A 279 -0.50 -10.09 26.85
C LEU A 279 -0.83 -9.60 25.43
N CYS A 280 -2.08 -9.69 24.99
CA CYS A 280 -2.52 -9.17 23.70
C CYS A 280 -2.30 -7.64 23.56
N HIS A 281 -2.48 -6.89 24.64
CA HIS A 281 -2.42 -5.42 24.60
C HIS A 281 -1.02 -4.85 24.86
N GLY A 282 0.01 -5.69 24.90
CA GLY A 282 1.40 -5.25 25.10
C GLY A 282 1.62 -4.56 26.45
N THR A 283 0.93 -5.02 27.51
CA THR A 283 1.09 -4.44 28.85
C THR A 283 2.51 -4.66 29.37
N TYR A 284 3.09 -3.61 29.96
CA TYR A 284 4.41 -3.64 30.58
C TYR A 284 4.33 -4.43 31.89
N TYR A 285 4.58 -5.73 31.83
CA TYR A 285 4.91 -6.50 33.02
C TYR A 285 6.43 -6.48 33.20
N ASP A 286 6.89 -6.23 34.44
CA ASP A 286 8.30 -6.36 34.80
C ASP A 286 8.79 -7.82 34.68
N GLU A 287 7.86 -8.77 34.70
CA GLU A 287 8.12 -10.21 34.54
C GLU A 287 7.36 -10.76 33.33
N THR A 288 8.06 -11.49 32.47
CA THR A 288 7.43 -12.21 31.35
C THR A 288 6.82 -13.50 31.87
N PRO A 289 5.53 -13.79 31.60
CA PRO A 289 4.94 -15.06 32.00
C PRO A 289 5.71 -16.24 31.41
N PRO A 290 5.75 -17.40 32.10
CA PRO A 290 6.49 -18.56 31.63
C PRO A 290 6.08 -18.97 30.22
N PRO A 291 7.03 -19.28 29.32
CA PRO A 291 6.73 -19.74 27.96
C PRO A 291 5.75 -20.92 27.93
N ASP A 292 5.82 -21.81 28.93
CA ASP A 292 4.93 -22.98 29.07
C ASP A 292 3.45 -22.61 29.16
N ASP A 293 3.11 -21.47 29.76
CA ASP A 293 1.73 -21.01 29.88
C ASP A 293 1.16 -20.55 28.53
N LEU A 294 2.00 -19.93 27.68
CA LEU A 294 1.62 -19.56 26.33
C LEU A 294 1.51 -20.79 25.42
N VAL A 295 2.42 -21.75 25.56
CA VAL A 295 2.33 -23.04 24.84
C VAL A 295 1.05 -23.78 25.22
N LEU A 296 0.68 -23.80 26.50
CA LEU A 296 -0.56 -24.39 26.95
C LEU A 296 -1.79 -23.65 26.39
N ALA A 297 -1.80 -22.32 26.42
CA ALA A 297 -2.88 -21.52 25.85
C ALA A 297 -3.03 -21.73 24.33
N CYS A 298 -1.93 -21.91 23.59
CA CYS A 298 -1.96 -22.32 22.18
C CYS A 298 -2.63 -23.70 22.02
N LYS A 299 -2.25 -24.69 22.82
CA LYS A 299 -2.85 -26.04 22.78
C LYS A 299 -4.35 -26.01 23.08
N GLU A 300 -4.77 -25.29 24.11
CA GLU A 300 -6.19 -25.11 24.44
C GLU A 300 -6.95 -24.43 23.29
N THR A 301 -6.34 -23.44 22.65
CA THR A 301 -6.94 -22.76 21.48
C THR A 301 -7.09 -23.69 20.28
N LEU A 302 -6.12 -24.58 20.03
CA LEU A 302 -6.23 -25.58 18.97
C LEU A 302 -7.37 -26.57 19.22
N VAL A 303 -7.70 -26.91 20.47
CA VAL A 303 -8.87 -27.74 20.79
C VAL A 303 -10.16 -27.02 20.38
N VAL A 304 -10.27 -25.72 20.63
CA VAL A 304 -11.42 -24.90 20.18
C VAL A 304 -11.51 -24.86 18.66
N VAL A 305 -10.37 -24.67 17.97
CA VAL A 305 -10.30 -24.67 16.50
C VAL A 305 -10.69 -26.03 15.93
N GLU A 306 -10.24 -27.12 16.54
CA GLU A 306 -10.59 -28.49 16.13
C GLU A 306 -12.09 -28.75 16.27
N HIS A 307 -12.71 -28.25 17.34
CA HIS A 307 -14.15 -28.39 17.55
C HIS A 307 -14.99 -27.61 16.52
N TYR A 308 -14.67 -26.33 16.26
CA TYR A 308 -15.51 -25.46 15.42
C TYR A 308 -15.07 -25.36 13.95
N ALA A 309 -13.80 -25.59 13.66
CA ALA A 309 -13.17 -25.25 12.39
C ALA A 309 -12.06 -26.24 11.98
N VAL A 310 -12.29 -27.55 12.17
CA VAL A 310 -11.32 -28.62 11.87
C VAL A 310 -10.66 -28.50 10.49
N GLY A 311 -11.41 -28.08 9.47
CA GLY A 311 -10.88 -27.89 8.12
C GLY A 311 -9.77 -26.86 8.02
N GLN A 312 -9.80 -25.80 8.84
CA GLN A 312 -8.73 -24.79 8.90
C GLN A 312 -7.46 -25.39 9.51
N LEU A 313 -7.59 -26.22 10.55
CA LEU A 313 -6.47 -26.90 11.17
C LEU A 313 -5.81 -27.91 10.21
N GLU A 314 -6.60 -28.62 9.40
CA GLU A 314 -6.07 -29.54 8.39
C GLU A 314 -5.29 -28.82 7.28
N LEU A 315 -5.68 -27.59 6.90
CA LEU A 315 -4.92 -26.76 5.97
C LEU A 315 -3.55 -26.38 6.55
N VAL A 316 -3.51 -25.99 7.82
CA VAL A 316 -2.25 -25.66 8.52
C VAL A 316 -1.33 -26.88 8.62
N LYS A 317 -1.87 -28.05 9.02
CA LYS A 317 -1.10 -29.31 9.07
C LYS A 317 -0.55 -29.72 7.71
N LYS A 318 -1.26 -29.46 6.61
CA LYS A 318 -0.77 -29.70 5.25
C LYS A 318 0.35 -28.73 4.87
N ALA A 319 0.21 -27.45 5.21
CA ALA A 319 1.22 -26.44 4.95
C ALA A 319 2.52 -26.70 5.72
N ALA A 320 2.45 -27.15 6.98
CA ALA A 320 3.62 -27.47 7.80
C ALA A 320 4.40 -28.72 7.34
N LYS A 321 3.83 -29.54 6.47
CA LYS A 321 4.47 -30.74 5.90
C LYS A 321 5.07 -30.51 4.50
N ALA A 322 4.79 -29.36 3.89
CA ALA A 322 5.22 -28.98 2.55
C ALA A 322 6.52 -28.18 2.63
#